data_AF-I7A1T7-F1
#
_entry.id   AF-I7A1T7-F1
#
_cell.length_a   1.000
_cell.length_b   1.000
_cell.length_c   1.000
_cell.angle_alpha   90.00
_cell.angle_beta   90.00
_cell.angle_gamma   90.00
#
_symmetry.space_group_name_H-M   'P 1'
#
loop_
_entity.id
_entity.type
_entity.pdbx_description
1 polymer ?
#
loop_
_entity_poly.entity_id
_entity_poly.type
_entity_poly.pdbx_seq_one_letter_code
_entity_poly.pdbx_strand_id
1 'polypeptide(L)'
;VMVYKFHEDEHGEVVAESKRDDLEPYIGLHYPATDIPQASRFLFKQNRVRMIVDCHATPVLVVQDDRLTQSMCLVGSTLRAPHGCHSQYMANMGSIASLAMAVIINGNEEDGSNVASGRSSMRLWGLVVCHHTSSRCIPFPLRYACEFL
;
A
#
# COMPACT_ATOMS: atom_id res chain seq x y z
N VAL A 1 -10.68 -3.76 8.14
CA VAL A 1 -10.37 -4.01 6.71
C VAL A 1 -11.24 -3.08 5.90
N MET A 2 -10.67 -2.39 4.94
CA MET A 2 -11.36 -1.35 4.20
C MET A 2 -10.97 -1.32 2.72
N VAL A 3 -11.90 -0.88 1.87
CA VAL A 3 -11.64 -0.57 0.47
C VAL A 3 -11.45 0.93 0.35
N TYR A 4 -10.27 1.33 -0.10
CA TYR A 4 -9.85 2.72 -0.30
C TYR A 4 -9.80 3.00 -1.80
N LYS A 5 -10.72 3.81 -2.31
CA LYS A 5 -10.83 4.17 -3.73
C LYS A 5 -10.05 5.45 -4.01
N PHE A 6 -9.30 5.49 -5.11
CA PHE A 6 -8.73 6.74 -5.62
C PHE A 6 -9.74 7.48 -6.50
N HIS A 7 -9.89 8.78 -6.27
CA HIS A 7 -10.67 9.69 -7.12
C HIS A 7 -9.80 10.35 -8.19
N GLU A 8 -10.42 11.12 -9.08
CA GLU A 8 -9.80 11.70 -10.28
C GLU A 8 -8.67 12.70 -9.97
N ASP A 9 -8.85 13.53 -8.94
CA ASP A 9 -7.87 14.46 -8.38
C ASP A 9 -6.87 13.79 -7.43
N GLU A 10 -6.76 12.46 -7.52
CA GLU A 10 -5.83 11.62 -6.78
C GLU A 10 -6.06 11.52 -5.27
N HIS A 11 -7.02 12.21 -4.66
CA HIS A 11 -7.37 11.94 -3.26
C HIS A 11 -8.04 10.56 -3.14
N GLY A 12 -8.27 10.05 -1.93
CA GLY A 12 -9.02 8.81 -1.80
C GLY A 12 -10.02 8.78 -0.66
N GLU A 13 -10.89 7.79 -0.75
CA GLU A 13 -12.07 7.64 0.09
C GLU A 13 -12.20 6.20 0.55
N VAL A 14 -12.58 6.00 1.81
CA VAL A 14 -12.99 4.67 2.29
C VAL A 14 -14.42 4.39 1.87
N VAL A 15 -14.61 3.53 0.87
CA VAL A 15 -15.92 3.24 0.25
C VAL A 15 -16.61 1.98 0.80
N ALA A 16 -15.85 1.12 1.49
CA ALA A 16 -16.38 -0.04 2.21
C ALA A 16 -15.48 -0.37 3.40
N GLU A 17 -16.05 -0.86 4.48
CA GLU A 17 -15.31 -1.20 5.70
C GLU A 17 -15.96 -2.36 6.45
N SER A 18 -15.12 -3.24 6.99
CA SER A 18 -15.46 -4.20 8.04
C SER A 18 -14.46 -4.02 9.18
N LYS A 19 -14.95 -3.61 10.35
CA LYS A 19 -14.15 -3.25 11.52
C LYS A 19 -14.54 -4.06 12.75
N ARG A 20 -13.70 -4.02 13.78
CA ARG A 20 -14.05 -4.46 15.13
C ARG A 20 -15.05 -3.45 15.73
N ASP A 21 -16.02 -3.93 16.50
CA ASP A 21 -17.17 -3.10 16.92
C ASP A 21 -16.77 -1.89 17.78
N ASP A 22 -15.71 -2.03 18.57
CA ASP A 22 -15.17 -1.01 19.49
C ASP A 22 -14.31 0.08 18.82
N LEU A 23 -13.98 -0.05 17.53
CA LEU A 23 -13.17 0.94 16.83
C LEU A 23 -14.04 1.99 16.14
N GLU A 24 -13.56 3.23 16.07
CA GLU A 24 -14.23 4.26 15.28
C GLU A 24 -14.22 3.89 13.78
N PRO A 25 -15.33 4.08 13.06
CA PRO A 25 -15.40 3.79 11.63
C PRO A 25 -14.65 4.84 10.80
N TYR A 26 -14.05 4.39 9.69
CA TYR A 26 -13.45 5.25 8.68
C TYR A 26 -14.29 5.38 7.40
N ILE A 27 -15.34 4.56 7.24
CA ILE A 27 -16.25 4.61 6.10
C ILE A 27 -16.72 6.04 5.78
N GLY A 28 -16.63 6.44 4.50
CA GLY A 28 -17.03 7.75 4.01
C GLY A 28 -16.03 8.88 4.26
N LEU A 29 -14.90 8.63 4.95
CA LEU A 29 -13.85 9.64 5.12
C LEU A 29 -12.99 9.75 3.86
N HIS A 30 -12.63 11.00 3.53
CA HIS A 30 -11.73 11.36 2.45
C HIS A 30 -10.36 11.76 3.00
N TYR A 31 -9.32 11.37 2.28
CA TYR A 31 -7.92 11.59 2.64
C TYR A 31 -7.17 12.23 1.47
N PRO A 32 -6.28 13.20 1.74
CA PRO A 32 -5.60 13.95 0.70
C PRO A 32 -4.68 13.06 -0.15
N ALA A 33 -4.48 13.45 -1.40
CA ALA A 33 -3.63 12.71 -2.34
C ALA A 33 -2.19 12.51 -1.83
N THR A 34 -1.71 13.44 -1.00
CA THR A 34 -0.37 13.44 -0.41
C THR A 34 -0.11 12.32 0.58
N ASP A 35 -1.15 11.71 1.17
CA ASP A 35 -0.99 10.62 2.15
C ASP A 35 -0.42 9.35 1.49
N ILE A 36 -0.72 9.16 0.20
CA ILE A 36 -0.14 8.09 -0.63
C ILE A 36 0.54 8.72 -1.84
N PRO A 37 1.85 9.02 -1.76
CA PRO A 37 2.58 9.66 -2.85
C PRO A 37 2.52 8.87 -4.16
N GLN A 38 2.61 9.56 -5.30
CA GLN A 38 2.59 8.94 -6.64
C GLN A 38 3.62 7.81 -6.79
N ALA A 39 4.81 7.97 -6.22
CA ALA A 39 5.83 6.91 -6.21
C ALA A 39 5.32 5.62 -5.55
N SER A 40 4.65 5.72 -4.40
CA SER A 40 4.06 4.56 -3.72
C SER A 40 2.95 3.90 -4.54
N ARG A 41 2.09 4.70 -5.18
CA ARG A 41 1.03 4.20 -6.08
C ARG A 41 1.62 3.45 -7.28
N PHE A 42 2.68 4.00 -7.88
CA PHE A 42 3.39 3.34 -8.96
C PHE A 42 3.98 2.00 -8.51
N LEU A 43 4.60 1.97 -7.32
CA LEU A 43 5.15 0.73 -6.76
C LEU A 43 4.09 -0.34 -6.50
N PHE A 44 2.86 0.03 -6.13
CA PHE A 44 1.74 -0.91 -5.96
C PHE A 44 1.30 -1.57 -7.28
N LYS A 45 1.55 -0.94 -8.43
CA LYS A 45 1.32 -1.59 -9.74
C LYS A 45 2.27 -2.76 -9.98
N GLN A 46 3.49 -2.70 -9.43
CA GLN A 46 4.51 -3.74 -9.56
C GLN A 46 4.46 -4.75 -8.41
N ASN A 47 4.27 -4.28 -7.18
CA ASN A 47 4.27 -5.06 -5.95
C ASN A 47 2.89 -4.95 -5.31
N ARG A 48 2.03 -5.92 -5.61
CA ARG A 48 0.59 -5.82 -5.34
C ARG A 48 0.23 -5.99 -3.86
N VAL A 49 1.09 -6.62 -3.06
CA VAL A 49 0.84 -6.86 -1.63
C VAL A 49 1.99 -6.33 -0.80
N ARG A 50 1.68 -5.53 0.21
CA ARG A 50 2.66 -4.97 1.14
C ARG A 50 2.19 -5.12 2.58
N MET A 51 3.04 -5.71 3.42
CA MET A 51 2.79 -5.89 4.85
C MET A 51 3.79 -5.08 5.68
N ILE A 52 3.32 -4.44 6.74
CA ILE A 52 4.11 -3.89 7.83
C ILE A 52 3.62 -4.58 9.10
N VAL A 53 4.52 -5.29 9.78
CA VAL A 53 4.18 -6.06 10.98
C VAL A 53 4.02 -5.17 12.20
N ASP A 54 4.82 -4.11 12.29
CA ASP A 54 4.83 -3.15 13.39
C ASP A 54 5.47 -1.84 12.90
N CYS A 55 4.77 -0.71 13.05
CA CYS A 55 5.29 0.62 12.67
C CYS A 55 6.28 1.21 13.67
N HIS A 56 6.33 0.70 14.91
CA HIS A 56 7.27 1.12 15.95
C HIS A 56 8.56 0.28 15.96
N ALA A 57 8.60 -0.83 15.21
CA ALA A 57 9.81 -1.64 15.11
C ALA A 57 10.97 -0.85 14.49
N THR A 58 12.13 -0.94 15.15
CA THR A 58 13.36 -0.30 14.66
C THR A 58 13.81 -0.95 13.34
N PRO A 59 13.98 -0.17 12.25
CA PRO A 59 14.49 -0.71 10.99
C PRO A 59 15.89 -1.30 11.16
N VAL A 60 16.14 -2.44 10.51
CA VAL A 60 17.43 -3.13 10.54
C VAL A 60 18.23 -2.74 9.29
N LEU A 61 19.48 -2.30 9.50
CA LEU A 61 20.39 -1.97 8.41
C LEU A 61 20.82 -3.22 7.65
N VAL A 62 20.87 -3.10 6.33
CA VAL A 62 21.37 -4.16 5.46
C VAL A 62 22.86 -3.95 5.24
N VAL A 63 23.66 -4.96 5.59
CA VAL A 63 25.09 -4.99 5.27
C VAL A 63 25.23 -5.39 3.80
N GLN A 64 26.02 -4.63 3.05
CA GLN A 64 26.23 -4.83 1.62
C GLN A 64 27.72 -4.72 1.27
N ASP A 65 28.12 -5.29 0.14
CA ASP A 65 29.51 -5.26 -0.32
C ASP A 65 29.90 -3.82 -0.76
N ASP A 66 31.06 -3.35 -0.32
CA ASP A 66 31.59 -2.00 -0.63
C ASP A 66 31.81 -1.77 -2.13
N ARG A 67 31.86 -2.84 -2.93
CA ARG A 67 31.99 -2.77 -4.39
C ARG A 67 30.72 -2.34 -5.10
N LEU A 68 29.58 -2.33 -4.42
CA LEU A 68 28.32 -1.88 -5.01
C LEU A 68 28.33 -0.37 -5.22
N THR A 69 28.05 0.07 -6.44
CA THR A 69 28.01 1.49 -6.80
C THR A 69 26.78 2.23 -6.25
N GLN A 70 25.78 1.49 -5.80
CA GLN A 70 24.54 2.00 -5.22
C GLN A 70 23.95 0.99 -4.24
N SER A 71 23.04 1.46 -3.38
CA SER A 71 22.34 0.56 -2.46
C SER A 71 21.49 -0.48 -3.21
N MET A 72 21.39 -1.69 -2.65
CA MET A 72 20.54 -2.73 -3.22
C MET A 72 19.08 -2.27 -3.37
N CYS A 73 18.46 -2.62 -4.50
CA CYS A 73 17.06 -2.30 -4.74
C CYS A 73 16.15 -3.26 -3.97
N LEU A 74 15.59 -2.78 -2.85
CA LEU A 74 14.67 -3.56 -1.99
C LEU A 74 13.20 -3.40 -2.37
N VAL A 75 12.89 -2.83 -3.54
CA VAL A 75 11.52 -2.45 -3.93
C VAL A 75 10.54 -3.63 -3.86
N GLY A 76 10.98 -4.83 -4.26
CA GLY A 76 10.22 -6.08 -4.21
C GLY A 76 10.45 -6.94 -2.97
N SER A 77 11.21 -6.47 -1.99
CA SER A 77 11.41 -7.20 -0.73
C SER A 77 10.14 -7.11 0.12
N THR A 78 9.64 -8.27 0.55
CA THR A 78 8.49 -8.36 1.48
C THR A 78 8.80 -7.82 2.88
N LEU A 79 10.09 -7.63 3.21
CA LEU A 79 10.57 -7.13 4.50
C LEU A 79 11.02 -5.66 4.42
N ARG A 80 10.82 -4.98 3.29
CA ARG A 80 11.23 -3.59 3.12
C ARG A 80 10.58 -2.69 4.19
N ALA A 81 11.42 -2.03 4.99
CA ALA A 81 10.96 -1.12 6.02
C ALA A 81 10.08 0.01 5.45
N PRO A 82 9.03 0.45 6.17
CA PRO A 82 8.32 1.67 5.83
C PRO A 82 9.24 2.89 5.88
N HIS A 83 8.95 3.88 5.03
CA HIS A 83 9.55 5.20 5.15
C HIS A 83 9.09 5.85 6.47
N GLY A 84 9.97 6.57 7.16
CA GLY A 84 9.68 7.11 8.50
C GLY A 84 8.41 7.97 8.59
N CYS A 85 8.14 8.77 7.55
CA CYS A 85 6.87 9.53 7.45
C CYS A 85 5.63 8.61 7.54
N HIS A 86 5.65 7.47 6.83
CA HIS A 86 4.54 6.54 6.85
C HIS A 86 4.47 5.73 8.15
N SER A 87 5.61 5.39 8.76
CA SER A 87 5.62 4.78 10.11
C SER A 87 4.97 5.70 11.13
N GLN A 88 5.30 6.99 11.10
CA GLN A 88 4.71 7.98 12.01
C GLN A 88 3.23 8.20 11.71
N TYR A 89 2.84 8.22 10.43
CA TYR A 89 1.44 8.29 10.03
C TYR A 89 0.63 7.13 10.63
N MET A 90 1.14 5.90 10.52
CA MET A 90 0.52 4.70 11.10
C MET A 90 0.39 4.81 12.63
N ALA A 91 1.46 5.24 13.30
CA ALA A 91 1.44 5.47 14.75
C ALA A 91 0.37 6.50 15.16
N ASN A 92 0.28 7.61 14.44
CA ASN A 92 -0.72 8.67 14.70
C ASN A 92 -2.15 8.18 14.48
N MET A 93 -2.37 7.28 13.51
CA MET A 93 -3.66 6.68 13.22
C MET A 93 -4.03 5.53 14.18
N GLY A 94 -3.08 5.04 14.98
CA GLY A 94 -3.27 3.86 15.84
C GLY A 94 -3.22 2.52 15.09
N SER A 95 -2.71 2.51 13.86
CA SER A 95 -2.55 1.30 13.05
C SER A 95 -1.15 0.70 13.24
N ILE A 96 -0.97 -0.12 14.29
CA ILE A 96 0.34 -0.73 14.61
C ILE A 96 0.83 -1.63 13.47
N ALA A 97 -0.04 -2.48 12.93
CA ALA A 97 0.26 -3.31 11.76
C ALA A 97 -0.63 -2.94 10.58
N SER A 98 -0.11 -3.15 9.37
CA SER A 98 -0.84 -2.88 8.13
C SER A 98 -0.59 -3.93 7.05
N LEU A 99 -1.63 -4.27 6.29
CA LEU A 99 -1.54 -5.01 5.03
C LEU A 99 -2.28 -4.18 3.97
N ALA A 100 -1.57 -3.77 2.93
CA ALA A 100 -2.13 -3.04 1.79
C ALA A 100 -2.02 -3.89 0.53
N MET A 101 -3.12 -4.00 -0.21
CA MET A 101 -3.24 -4.80 -1.43
C MET A 101 -3.78 -3.94 -2.56
N ALA A 102 -3.15 -3.98 -3.72
CA ALA A 102 -3.49 -3.17 -4.87
C ALA A 102 -4.70 -3.72 -5.62
N VAL A 103 -5.70 -2.88 -5.88
CA VAL A 103 -6.81 -3.19 -6.78
C VAL A 103 -6.47 -2.62 -8.16
N ILE A 104 -6.10 -3.51 -9.08
CA ILE A 104 -5.71 -3.14 -10.45
C ILE A 104 -6.85 -3.49 -11.41
N ILE A 105 -7.23 -2.53 -12.24
CA ILE A 105 -8.20 -2.70 -13.32
C ILE A 105 -7.54 -2.43 -14.66
N ASN A 106 -8.17 -2.93 -15.73
CA ASN A 106 -7.81 -2.50 -17.07
C ASN A 106 -8.19 -1.03 -17.24
N GLY A 107 -7.27 -0.22 -17.74
CA GLY A 107 -7.50 1.16 -18.12
C GLY A 107 -8.30 1.21 -19.42
N ASN A 108 -9.19 2.19 -19.49
CA ASN A 108 -9.97 2.47 -20.70
C ASN A 108 -9.21 3.50 -21.56
N GLU A 109 -9.41 3.46 -22.87
CA GLU A 109 -8.77 4.37 -23.83
C GLU A 109 -9.18 5.86 -23.62
N GLU A 110 -10.26 6.10 -22.87
CA GLU A 110 -10.81 7.44 -22.59
C GLU A 110 -10.06 8.22 -21.49
N ASP A 111 -9.21 7.56 -20.71
CA ASP A 111 -8.47 8.17 -19.58
C ASP A 111 -7.25 9.01 -20.04
N GLY A 112 -7.34 9.76 -21.14
CA GLY A 112 -6.46 10.89 -21.52
C GLY A 112 -4.93 10.69 -21.49
N SER A 113 -4.43 9.49 -21.23
CA SER A 113 -3.02 9.21 -21.02
C SER A 113 -2.40 9.01 -22.40
N ASN A 114 -1.67 10.03 -22.87
CA ASN A 114 -0.81 9.99 -24.04
C ASN A 114 0.37 9.00 -23.87
N VAL A 115 0.11 7.79 -23.39
CA VAL A 115 1.08 6.70 -23.41
C VAL A 115 0.80 5.91 -24.66
N ALA A 116 1.47 6.32 -25.74
CA ALA A 116 1.62 5.50 -26.93
C ALA A 116 2.14 4.11 -26.52
N SER A 117 1.34 3.06 -26.78
CA SER A 117 1.75 1.72 -27.21
C SER A 117 0.87 0.60 -26.60
N GLY A 118 -0.13 0.15 -27.37
CA GLY A 118 -0.41 -1.26 -27.68
C GLY A 118 -0.59 -2.32 -26.58
N ARG A 119 -0.63 -1.97 -25.29
CA ARG A 119 -0.88 -2.91 -24.18
C ARG A 119 -1.94 -2.30 -23.29
N SER A 120 -2.99 -3.06 -22.99
CA SER A 120 -4.01 -2.69 -21.99
C SER A 120 -3.34 -2.05 -20.78
N SER A 121 -3.55 -0.74 -20.57
CA SER A 121 -2.82 0.01 -19.56
C SER A 121 -3.41 -0.36 -18.21
N MET A 122 -2.62 -0.91 -17.28
CA MET A 122 -3.14 -1.24 -15.95
C MET A 122 -3.29 0.04 -15.11
N ARG A 123 -4.50 0.28 -14.60
CA ARG A 123 -4.83 1.40 -13.69
C ARG A 123 -4.94 0.89 -12.25
N LEU A 124 -4.34 1.62 -11.31
CA LEU A 124 -4.56 1.41 -9.88
C LEU A 124 -5.87 2.08 -9.51
N TRP A 125 -6.92 1.29 -9.30
CA TRP A 125 -8.25 1.81 -8.95
C TRP A 125 -8.34 2.20 -7.48
N GLY A 126 -7.69 1.43 -6.62
CA GLY A 126 -7.74 1.60 -5.17
C GLY A 126 -6.85 0.61 -4.45
N LEU A 127 -7.01 0.54 -3.15
CA LEU A 127 -6.34 -0.39 -2.25
C LEU A 127 -7.36 -1.11 -1.38
N VAL A 128 -7.13 -2.38 -1.08
CA VAL A 128 -7.69 -3.01 0.12
C VAL A 128 -6.67 -2.83 1.24
N VAL A 129 -7.07 -2.18 2.33
CA VAL A 129 -6.20 -1.84 3.45
C VAL A 129 -6.70 -2.52 4.71
N CYS A 130 -5.81 -3.22 5.40
CA CYS A 130 -6.09 -3.86 6.68
C CYS A 130 -5.22 -3.21 7.74
N HIS A 131 -5.83 -2.72 8.82
CA HIS A 131 -5.11 -2.26 10.01
C HIS A 131 -5.29 -3.26 11.15
N HIS A 132 -4.30 -3.31 12.03
CA HIS A 132 -4.39 -4.01 13.30
C HIS A 132 -3.87 -3.13 14.43
N THR A 133 -4.57 -3.14 15.57
CA THR A 133 -4.23 -2.37 16.78
C THR A 133 -3.10 -3.00 17.61
N SER A 134 -2.48 -4.06 17.10
CA SER A 134 -1.33 -4.76 17.66
C SER A 134 -0.44 -5.24 16.53
N SER A 135 0.80 -5.59 16.84
CA SER A 135 1.67 -6.25 15.87
C SER A 135 1.00 -7.49 15.29
N ARG A 136 1.11 -7.67 13.97
CA ARG A 136 0.53 -8.82 13.26
C ARG A 136 1.35 -9.18 12.04
N CYS A 137 1.87 -10.40 12.04
CA CYS A 137 2.54 -11.01 10.89
C CYS A 137 1.69 -12.19 10.41
N ILE A 138 1.26 -12.16 9.15
CA ILE A 138 0.55 -13.29 8.53
C ILE A 138 1.49 -14.09 7.61
N PRO A 139 1.36 -15.42 7.52
CA PRO A 139 2.22 -16.24 6.65
C PRO A 139 2.13 -15.84 5.17
N PHE A 140 3.23 -16.02 4.43
CA PHE A 140 3.27 -15.73 2.99
C PHE A 140 2.17 -16.44 2.18
N PRO A 141 1.83 -17.73 2.41
CA PRO A 141 0.75 -18.38 1.67
C PRO A 141 -0.59 -17.65 1.77
N LEU A 142 -0.90 -17.07 2.93
CA LEU A 142 -2.14 -16.30 3.10
C LEU A 142 -2.08 -14.97 2.34
N ARG A 143 -0.93 -14.29 2.35
CA ARG A 143 -0.72 -13.07 1.55
C ARG A 143 -0.86 -13.34 0.05
N TYR A 144 -0.31 -14.46 -0.39
CA TYR A 144 -0.40 -14.90 -1.79
C TYR A 144 -1.84 -15.24 -2.17
N ALA A 145 -2.58 -15.95 -1.30
CA ALA A 145 -4.01 -16.19 -1.53
C ALA A 145 -4.81 -14.88 -1.66
N CYS A 146 -4.52 -13.87 -0.82
CA CYS A 146 -5.15 -12.56 -0.94
C CYS A 146 -4.77 -11.79 -2.21
N GLU A 147 -3.61 -12.06 -2.83
CA GLU A 147 -3.22 -11.44 -4.10
C GLU A 147 -4.07 -11.94 -5.28
N PHE A 148 -4.61 -13.16 -5.19
CA PHE A 148 -5.48 -13.75 -6.22
C PHE A 148 -6.96 -13.45 -6.05
N LEU A 149 -7.39 -13.10 -4.83
CA LEU A 149 -8.78 -12.80 -4.52
C LEU A 149 -9.24 -11.51 -5.20
#